data_AF-A0A6P1Y4K4-F1
#
_entry.id   AF-A0A6P1Y4K4-F1
#
_cell.length_a   1.000
_cell.length_b   1.000
_cell.length_c   1.000
_cell.angle_alpha   90.00
_cell.angle_beta   90.00
_cell.angle_gamma   90.00
#
_symmetry.space_group_name_H-M   'P 1'
#
loop_
_entity.id
_entity.type
_entity.pdbx_description
1 polymer ?
#
loop_
_entity_poly.entity_id
_entity_poly.type
_entity_poly.pdbx_seq_one_letter_code
_entity_poly.pdbx_strand_id
1 'polypeptide(L)'
;MEDSTTKKVYLAIKGDAVIHHTDLSAMESMDGISQPDMTITEEEFYAADGLVRLIDGRIFLGKTDAEKTGEEAIEKIRVLKKNLAETDYIAAKIAEGGATTKEYADKIAQRAAWRKEISELESAL
;
A
#
# COMPACT_ATOMS: atom_id res chain seq x y z
N MET A 1 -35.15 -19.54 -5.79
CA MET A 1 -34.31 -18.48 -5.20
C MET A 1 -33.37 -19.21 -4.26
N GLU A 2 -32.28 -19.72 -4.81
CA GLU A 2 -31.24 -20.35 -4.01
C GLU A 2 -30.27 -19.24 -3.63
N ASP A 3 -30.19 -19.01 -2.32
CA ASP A 3 -29.25 -18.10 -1.71
C ASP A 3 -27.85 -18.53 -2.14
N SER A 4 -27.22 -17.72 -2.98
CA SER A 4 -25.89 -17.94 -3.52
C SER A 4 -24.94 -18.05 -2.33
N THR A 5 -24.57 -19.28 -1.96
CA THR A 5 -23.60 -19.62 -0.91
C THR A 5 -22.43 -18.67 -0.99
N THR A 6 -22.34 -17.73 -0.05
CA THR A 6 -21.18 -16.86 0.11
C THR A 6 -19.97 -17.77 0.27
N LYS A 7 -19.06 -17.74 -0.71
CA LYS A 7 -17.86 -18.57 -0.69
C LYS A 7 -17.01 -18.17 0.52
N LYS A 8 -16.60 -19.16 1.29
CA LYS A 8 -15.88 -18.98 2.55
C LYS A 8 -14.39 -19.24 2.34
N VAL A 9 -13.58 -18.55 3.12
CA VAL A 9 -12.16 -18.81 3.31
C VAL A 9 -11.94 -19.12 4.79
N TYR A 10 -11.37 -20.27 5.04
CA TYR A 10 -11.03 -20.78 6.37
C TYR A 10 -9.58 -20.40 6.66
N LEU A 11 -9.35 -19.75 7.80
CA LEU A 11 -8.05 -19.25 8.23
C LEU A 11 -7.65 -19.97 9.51
N ALA A 12 -6.39 -20.41 9.59
CA ALA A 12 -5.87 -21.06 10.78
C ALA A 12 -4.41 -20.67 11.04
N ILE A 13 -4.05 -20.55 12.31
CA ILE A 13 -2.69 -20.25 12.76
C ILE A 13 -1.93 -21.58 12.83
N LYS A 14 -0.81 -21.66 12.10
CA LYS A 14 0.09 -22.82 12.12
C LYS A 14 1.52 -22.33 12.30
N GLY A 15 2.03 -22.46 13.53
CA GLY A 15 3.33 -21.90 13.89
C GLY A 15 3.28 -20.37 13.88
N ASP A 16 4.12 -19.75 13.06
CA ASP A 16 4.26 -18.30 12.87
C ASP A 16 3.50 -17.77 11.63
N ALA A 17 2.73 -18.62 10.96
CA ALA A 17 1.99 -18.28 9.75
C ALA A 17 0.47 -18.44 9.90
N VAL A 18 -0.27 -17.78 9.02
CA VAL A 18 -1.69 -18.03 8.81
C VAL A 18 -1.87 -18.82 7.52
N ILE A 19 -2.43 -20.00 7.63
CA ILE A 19 -2.84 -20.85 6.51
C ILE A 19 -4.28 -20.49 6.14
N HIS A 20 -4.57 -20.49 4.84
CA HIS A 20 -5.91 -20.22 4.34
C HIS A 20 -6.30 -21.27 3.30
N HIS A 21 -7.56 -21.71 3.35
CA HIS A 21 -8.14 -22.65 2.39
C HIS A 21 -9.58 -22.25 2.07
N THR A 22 -10.04 -22.53 0.85
CA THR A 22 -11.45 -22.37 0.46
C THR A 22 -12.30 -23.61 0.76
N ASP A 23 -11.66 -24.71 1.16
CA ASP A 23 -12.30 -25.98 1.53
C ASP A 23 -11.73 -26.50 2.86
N LEU A 24 -12.62 -26.87 3.79
CA LEU A 24 -12.21 -27.35 5.12
C LEU A 24 -11.58 -28.73 5.08
N SER A 25 -12.00 -29.60 4.17
CA SER A 25 -11.42 -30.94 3.99
C SER A 25 -9.99 -30.84 3.44
N ALA A 26 -9.74 -29.87 2.56
CA ALA A 26 -8.39 -29.55 2.10
C ALA A 26 -7.50 -29.07 3.25
N MET A 27 -8.00 -28.18 4.12
CA MET A 27 -7.28 -27.73 5.31
C MET A 27 -6.93 -28.89 6.27
N GLU A 28 -7.87 -29.81 6.51
CA GLU A 28 -7.60 -30.96 7.37
C GLU A 28 -6.59 -31.92 6.73
N SER A 29 -6.77 -32.25 5.46
CA SER A 29 -5.92 -33.25 4.77
C SER A 29 -4.50 -32.75 4.49
N MET A 30 -4.33 -31.48 4.14
CA MET A 30 -3.03 -30.89 3.80
C MET A 30 -2.29 -30.39 5.03
N ASP A 31 -3.01 -29.79 5.98
CA ASP A 31 -2.40 -29.10 7.10
C ASP A 31 -2.63 -29.75 8.46
N GLY A 32 -3.50 -30.75 8.54
CA GLY A 32 -3.86 -31.43 9.80
C GLY A 32 -4.77 -30.60 10.70
N ILE A 33 -5.44 -29.58 10.14
CA ILE A 33 -6.26 -28.62 10.89
C ILE A 33 -7.73 -28.90 10.60
N SER A 34 -8.42 -29.49 11.57
CA SER A 34 -9.85 -29.84 11.45
C SER A 34 -10.80 -28.70 11.81
N GLN A 35 -10.29 -27.66 12.49
CA GLN A 35 -11.07 -26.49 12.86
C GLN A 35 -10.28 -25.21 12.56
N PRO A 36 -10.85 -24.28 11.79
CA PRO A 36 -10.20 -22.99 11.52
C PRO A 36 -10.33 -22.06 12.72
N ASP A 37 -9.34 -21.20 12.93
CA ASP A 37 -9.37 -20.15 13.95
C ASP A 37 -10.30 -18.99 13.57
N MET A 38 -10.46 -18.73 12.27
CA MET A 38 -11.34 -17.68 11.73
C MET A 38 -11.93 -18.13 10.39
N THR A 39 -13.15 -17.70 10.09
CA THR A 39 -13.77 -17.90 8.78
C THR A 39 -14.25 -16.56 8.25
N ILE A 40 -13.83 -16.23 7.04
CA ILE A 40 -14.23 -15.01 6.33
C ILE A 40 -14.85 -15.38 4.99
N THR A 41 -15.38 -14.39 4.29
CA THR A 41 -15.85 -14.55 2.91
C THR A 41 -14.70 -14.39 1.91
N GLU A 42 -14.83 -14.94 0.69
CA GLU A 42 -13.89 -14.66 -0.40
C GLU A 42 -13.83 -13.16 -0.71
N GLU A 43 -14.96 -12.45 -0.60
CA GLU A 43 -15.01 -11.00 -0.80
C GLU A 43 -14.12 -10.26 0.21
N GLU A 44 -14.22 -10.59 1.50
CA GLU A 44 -13.34 -10.02 2.53
C GLU A 44 -11.86 -10.39 2.31
N PHE A 45 -11.60 -11.62 1.86
CA PHE A 45 -10.23 -12.07 1.57
C PHE A 45 -9.62 -11.26 0.41
N TYR A 46 -10.34 -11.07 -0.69
CA TYR A 46 -9.86 -10.29 -1.83
C TYR A 46 -9.86 -8.78 -1.57
N ALA A 47 -10.77 -8.27 -0.74
CA ALA A 47 -10.72 -6.88 -0.28
C ALA A 47 -9.46 -6.58 0.55
N ALA A 48 -8.87 -7.61 1.16
CA ALA A 48 -7.58 -7.56 1.83
C ALA A 48 -6.39 -7.87 0.90
N ASP A 49 -6.57 -7.84 -0.42
CA ASP A 49 -5.58 -8.25 -1.43
C ASP A 49 -5.08 -9.70 -1.26
N GLY A 50 -5.87 -10.56 -0.61
CA GLY A 50 -5.48 -11.92 -0.23
C GLY A 50 -4.40 -11.98 0.86
N LEU A 51 -4.11 -10.85 1.51
CA LEU A 51 -3.06 -10.75 2.51
C LEU A 51 -3.61 -11.11 3.89
N VAL A 52 -3.24 -12.29 4.39
CA VAL A 52 -3.59 -12.75 5.74
C VAL A 52 -2.32 -13.11 6.49
N ARG A 53 -2.09 -12.48 7.65
CA ARG A 53 -0.84 -12.60 8.40
C ARG A 53 -1.10 -12.73 9.89
N LEU A 54 -0.12 -13.25 10.62
CA LEU A 54 -0.13 -13.29 12.07
C LEU A 54 0.57 -12.03 12.60
N ILE A 55 -0.15 -11.17 13.31
CA ILE A 55 0.40 -9.96 13.96
C ILE A 55 0.00 -10.00 15.43
N ASP A 56 0.97 -9.90 16.34
CA ASP A 56 0.77 -9.96 17.79
C ASP A 56 -0.08 -11.17 18.24
N GLY A 57 0.13 -12.32 17.60
CA GLY A 57 -0.58 -13.57 17.90
C GLY A 57 -2.03 -13.61 17.42
N ARG A 58 -2.46 -12.65 16.57
CA ARG A 58 -3.81 -12.58 16.01
C ARG A 58 -3.78 -12.57 14.49
N ILE A 59 -4.80 -13.16 13.90
CA ILE A 59 -5.02 -13.10 12.45
C ILE A 59 -5.33 -11.65 12.08
N PHE A 60 -4.54 -11.09 11.19
CA PHE A 60 -4.68 -9.75 10.63
C PHE A 60 -4.96 -9.84 9.13
N LEU A 61 -5.97 -9.09 8.69
CA LEU A 61 -6.41 -9.04 7.29
C LEU A 61 -5.88 -7.76 6.64
N GLY A 62 -5.10 -7.92 5.58
CA GLY A 62 -4.62 -6.82 4.74
C GLY A 62 -3.32 -6.19 5.22
N LYS A 63 -3.12 -4.95 4.77
CA LYS A 63 -2.02 -4.07 5.16
C LYS A 63 -2.35 -3.34 6.46
N THR A 64 -1.35 -3.20 7.31
CA THR A 64 -1.41 -2.36 8.51
C THR A 64 -1.53 -0.89 8.11
N ASP A 65 -2.00 -0.05 9.04
CA ASP A 65 -2.11 1.39 8.79
C ASP A 65 -0.74 2.04 8.52
N ALA A 66 0.31 1.51 9.16
CA ALA A 66 1.69 1.92 8.92
C ALA A 66 2.15 1.57 7.50
N GLU A 67 1.86 0.36 7.01
CA GLU A 67 2.18 -0.02 5.62
C GLU A 67 1.41 0.81 4.60
N LYS A 68 0.11 1.05 4.83
CA LYS A 68 -0.70 1.91 3.94
C LYS A 68 -0.15 3.33 3.90
N THR A 69 0.17 3.90 5.06
CA THR A 69 0.75 5.25 5.17
C THR A 69 2.11 5.30 4.49
N GLY A 70 2.94 4.26 4.63
CA GLY A 70 4.22 4.15 3.97
C GLY A 70 4.10 4.10 2.44
N GLU A 71 3.17 3.30 1.91
CA GLU A 71 2.91 3.22 0.47
C GLU A 71 2.39 4.55 -0.10
N GLU A 72 1.47 5.21 0.60
CA GLU A 72 0.97 6.54 0.24
C GLU A 72 2.10 7.58 0.21
N ALA A 73 2.99 7.56 1.22
CA ALA A 73 4.14 8.44 1.28
C ALA A 73 5.12 8.18 0.12
N ILE A 74 5.41 6.91 -0.20
CA ILE A 74 6.27 6.52 -1.32
C ILE A 74 5.68 6.99 -2.65
N GLU A 75 4.38 6.77 -2.88
CA GLU A 75 3.70 7.20 -4.11
C GLU A 75 3.73 8.73 -4.24
N LYS A 76 3.49 9.44 -3.13
CA LYS A 76 3.56 10.90 -3.11
C LYS A 76 4.97 11.42 -3.41
N ILE A 77 6.01 10.84 -2.81
CA ILE A 77 7.41 11.15 -3.13
C ILE A 77 7.68 10.93 -4.63
N ARG A 78 7.18 9.84 -5.22
CA ARG A 78 7.33 9.55 -6.65
C ARG A 78 6.73 10.65 -7.52
N VAL A 79 5.51 11.08 -7.21
CA VAL A 79 4.84 12.18 -7.92
C VAL A 79 5.60 13.49 -7.78
N LEU A 80 6.05 13.84 -6.58
CA LEU A 80 6.80 15.08 -6.32
C LEU A 80 8.16 15.08 -7.06
N LYS A 81 8.88 13.96 -7.05
CA LYS A 81 10.13 13.79 -7.80
C LYS A 81 9.90 13.90 -9.32
N LYS A 82 8.80 13.34 -9.83
CA LYS A 82 8.39 13.50 -11.23
C LYS A 82 8.11 14.98 -11.56
N ASN A 83 7.36 15.69 -10.73
CA ASN A 83 7.09 17.12 -10.92
C ASN A 83 8.38 17.96 -10.94
N LEU A 84 9.35 17.62 -10.08
CA LEU A 84 10.67 18.27 -10.09
C LEU A 84 11.41 18.01 -11.40
N ALA A 85 11.39 16.77 -11.93
CA ALA A 85 12.02 16.45 -13.20
C ALA A 85 11.34 17.16 -14.39
N GLU A 86 10.01 17.17 -14.43
CA GLU A 86 9.23 17.82 -15.50
C GLU A 86 9.41 19.34 -15.54
N THR A 87 9.81 19.96 -14.43
CA THR A 87 10.02 21.40 -14.32
C THR A 87 11.49 21.81 -14.28
N ASP A 88 12.41 20.88 -14.57
CA ASP A 88 13.84 21.17 -14.45
C ASP A 88 14.37 22.11 -15.54
N TYR A 89 13.72 22.11 -16.72
CA TYR A 89 14.02 23.02 -17.83
C TYR A 89 13.91 24.50 -17.45
N ILE A 90 13.15 24.85 -16.40
CA ILE A 90 13.00 26.23 -15.92
C ILE A 90 14.36 26.81 -15.54
N ALA A 91 15.21 26.01 -14.88
CA ALA A 91 16.55 26.44 -14.52
C ALA A 91 17.42 26.70 -15.76
N ALA A 92 17.34 25.81 -16.76
CA ALA A 92 18.04 25.98 -18.04
C ALA A 92 17.59 27.25 -18.77
N LYS A 93 16.27 27.48 -18.91
CA LYS A 93 15.74 28.69 -19.56
C LYS A 93 16.19 29.98 -18.88
N ILE A 94 16.26 30.00 -17.55
CA ILE A 94 16.75 31.16 -16.80
C ILE A 94 18.26 31.35 -17.03
N ALA A 95 19.04 30.28 -16.98
CA ALA A 95 20.49 30.33 -17.18
C ALA A 95 20.89 30.76 -18.60
N GLU A 96 20.12 30.36 -19.60
CA GLU A 96 20.28 30.74 -21.00
C GLU A 96 19.80 32.18 -21.29
N GLY A 97 19.19 32.85 -20.32
CA GLY A 97 18.62 34.19 -20.49
C GLY A 97 17.31 34.23 -21.29
N GLY A 98 16.73 33.06 -21.59
CA GLY A 98 15.45 32.94 -22.30
C GLY A 98 14.22 33.15 -21.40
N ALA A 99 14.42 33.28 -20.09
CA ALA A 99 13.41 33.64 -19.12
C ALA A 99 14.04 34.25 -17.86
N THR A 100 13.20 34.81 -17.00
CA THR A 100 13.58 35.41 -15.71
C THR A 100 12.98 34.63 -14.55
N THR A 101 13.56 34.81 -13.36
CA THR A 101 13.01 34.26 -12.11
C THR A 101 11.60 34.78 -11.81
N LYS A 102 11.28 36.01 -12.21
CA LYS A 102 9.96 36.61 -12.01
C LYS A 102 8.87 35.90 -12.82
N GLU A 103 9.16 35.50 -14.05
CA GLU A 103 8.22 34.77 -14.91
C GLU A 103 7.87 33.39 -14.38
N TYR A 104 8.76 32.80 -13.58
CA TYR A 104 8.57 31.47 -12.98
C TYR A 104 8.46 31.50 -11.45
N ALA A 105 8.15 32.65 -10.84
CA ALA A 105 8.14 32.80 -9.38
C ALA A 105 7.28 31.74 -8.67
N ASP A 106 6.05 31.52 -9.15
CA ASP A 106 5.14 30.51 -8.60
C ASP A 106 5.68 29.09 -8.74
N LYS A 107 6.30 28.77 -9.88
CA LYS A 107 6.89 27.44 -10.13
C LYS A 107 8.13 27.21 -9.28
N ILE A 108 8.94 28.24 -9.05
CA ILE A 108 10.10 28.18 -8.15
C ILE A 108 9.63 27.93 -6.71
N ALA A 109 8.60 28.63 -6.25
CA ALA A 109 8.00 28.41 -4.94
C ALA A 109 7.42 27.00 -4.80
N GLN A 110 6.70 26.50 -5.81
CA GLN A 110 6.18 25.12 -5.85
C GLN A 110 7.32 24.08 -5.77
N ARG A 111 8.40 24.27 -6.53
CA ARG A 111 9.58 23.37 -6.48
C ARG A 111 10.23 23.35 -5.09
N ALA A 112 10.29 24.50 -4.39
CA ALA A 112 10.80 24.55 -3.03
C ALA A 112 9.87 23.81 -2.05
N ALA A 113 8.56 23.99 -2.18
CA ALA A 113 7.57 23.26 -1.38
C ALA A 113 7.65 21.74 -1.61
N TRP A 114 7.74 21.28 -2.86
CA TRP A 114 7.89 19.85 -3.17
C TRP A 114 9.14 19.24 -2.56
N ARG A 115 10.28 19.94 -2.60
CA ARG A 115 11.53 19.45 -1.97
C ARG A 115 11.39 19.33 -0.46
N LYS A 116 10.75 20.31 0.18
CA LYS A 116 10.47 20.28 1.62
C LYS A 116 9.58 19.08 1.95
N GLU A 117 8.49 18.91 1.22
CA GLU A 117 7.54 17.82 1.43
C GLU A 117 8.17 16.44 1.19
N ILE A 118 9.02 16.28 0.15
CA ILE A 118 9.81 15.05 -0.05
C ILE A 118 10.68 14.77 1.17
N SER A 119 11.41 15.75 1.68
CA SER A 119 12.30 15.57 2.83
C SER A 119 11.53 15.19 4.10
N GLU A 120 10.35 15.76 4.32
CA GLU A 120 9.47 15.43 5.44
C GLU A 120 8.94 13.99 5.34
N LEU A 121 8.47 13.59 4.15
CA LEU A 121 7.99 12.23 3.90
C LEU A 121 9.11 11.19 4.00
N GLU A 122 10.30 11.46 3.45
CA GLU A 122 11.47 10.57 3.54
C GLU A 122 11.99 10.41 4.96
N SER A 123 11.79 11.42 5.83
CA SER A 123 12.18 11.33 7.25
C SER A 123 11.18 10.56 8.11
N ALA A 124 9.96 10.38 7.61
CA ALA A 124 8.86 9.71 8.30
C ALA A 124 8.68 8.24 7.88
N LEU A 125 9.37 7.81 6.82
CA LEU A 125 9.48 6.43 6.34
C LEU A 125 10.58 5.68 7.09
#